data_AF-A0A162GHQ2-F1
#
_entry.id   AF-A0A162GHQ2-F1
#
_cell.length_a   1.000
_cell.length_b   1.000
_cell.length_c   1.000
_cell.angle_alpha   90.00
_cell.angle_beta   90.00
_cell.angle_gamma   90.00
#
_symmetry.space_group_name_H-M   'P 1'
#
loop_
_entity.id
_entity.type
_entity.pdbx_description
1 polymer ?
#
loop_
_entity_poly.entity_id
_entity_poly.type
_entity_poly.pdbx_seq_one_letter_code
_entity_poly.pdbx_strand_id
1 'polypeptide(L)'
;MAELAADPRLGSMQARVVDAATGEVLFDRGGATPSRTASALKILTAASALAVLGPDTRIATTVVRGAEPGTVVLVGGGDLTLTRLPSGQESTYAGAAHLDDLAAQVEAAREADPATAGTPITRLVLDASLYSGESWQPSWNRTEQVDGYMPEITALQVDATARTRPPPPPSAAATRSVGRVRRSPRS
;
A
#
# COMPACT_ATOMS: atom_id res chain seq x y z
N MET A 1 -20.03 -0.48 29.40
CA MET A 1 -19.21 0.42 28.56
C MET A 1 -18.51 1.49 29.38
N ALA A 2 -19.23 2.28 30.19
CA ALA A 2 -18.62 3.35 31.00
C ALA A 2 -17.53 2.86 31.99
N GLU A 3 -17.75 1.74 32.67
CA GLU A 3 -16.78 1.17 33.64
C GLU A 3 -15.47 0.73 32.98
N LEU A 4 -15.55 0.02 31.85
CA LEU A 4 -14.36 -0.38 31.09
C LEU A 4 -13.61 0.82 30.51
N ALA A 5 -14.33 1.85 30.05
CA ALA A 5 -13.71 3.06 29.54
C ALA A 5 -12.95 3.83 30.64
N ALA A 6 -13.35 3.71 31.90
CA ALA A 6 -12.69 4.37 33.03
C ALA A 6 -11.38 3.68 33.49
N ASP A 7 -11.00 2.55 32.88
CA ASP A 7 -9.78 1.83 33.24
C ASP A 7 -8.53 2.73 33.09
N PRO A 8 -7.74 2.96 34.16
CA PRO A 8 -6.59 3.85 34.12
C PRO A 8 -5.50 3.38 33.13
N ARG A 9 -5.49 2.10 32.74
CA ARG A 9 -4.56 1.55 31.74
C ARG A 9 -4.81 2.11 30.33
N LEU A 10 -5.98 2.69 30.07
CA LEU A 10 -6.34 3.30 28.78
C LEU A 10 -5.74 4.70 28.58
N GLY A 11 -5.18 5.32 29.63
CA GLY A 11 -4.62 6.66 29.56
C GLY A 11 -5.60 7.69 28.99
N SER A 12 -5.12 8.53 28.07
CA SER A 12 -5.93 9.56 27.40
C SER A 12 -6.70 8.98 26.20
N MET A 13 -7.69 8.13 26.46
CA MET A 13 -8.55 7.54 25.44
C MET A 13 -9.66 8.50 24.99
N GLN A 14 -9.85 8.60 23.67
CA GLN A 14 -11.06 9.12 23.03
C GLN A 14 -11.86 7.98 22.41
N ALA A 15 -13.18 8.07 22.45
CA ALA A 15 -14.08 7.09 21.85
C ALA A 15 -15.42 7.71 21.51
N ARG A 16 -15.99 7.29 20.38
CA ARG A 16 -17.34 7.65 19.99
C ARG A 16 -18.00 6.44 19.35
N VAL A 17 -19.18 6.08 19.83
CA VAL A 17 -20.00 5.00 19.28
C VAL A 17 -21.31 5.61 18.84
N VAL A 18 -21.65 5.35 17.58
CA VAL A 18 -22.83 5.90 16.92
C VAL A 18 -23.59 4.73 16.32
N ASP A 19 -24.90 4.71 16.47
CA ASP A 19 -25.78 3.83 15.71
C ASP A 19 -25.74 4.26 14.23
N ALA A 20 -25.28 3.37 13.36
CA ALA A 20 -25.05 3.71 11.95
C ALA A 20 -26.34 3.94 11.14
N ALA A 21 -27.48 3.43 11.61
CA ALA A 21 -28.77 3.56 10.92
C ALA A 21 -29.50 4.85 11.30
N THR A 22 -29.40 5.25 12.56
CA THR A 22 -30.15 6.39 13.13
C THR A 22 -29.29 7.62 13.38
N GLY A 23 -27.97 7.46 13.48
CA GLY A 23 -27.04 8.52 13.88
C GLY A 23 -27.04 8.80 15.38
N GLU A 24 -27.75 8.02 16.19
CA GLU A 24 -27.80 8.18 17.65
C GLU A 24 -26.40 7.95 18.26
N VAL A 25 -25.94 8.89 19.09
CA VAL A 25 -24.69 8.72 19.84
C VAL A 25 -24.96 7.86 21.06
N LEU A 26 -24.49 6.62 21.02
CA LEU A 26 -24.66 5.63 22.09
C LEU A 26 -23.59 5.77 23.19
N PHE A 27 -22.43 6.33 22.84
CA PHE A 27 -21.34 6.60 23.78
C PHE A 27 -20.41 7.69 23.22
N ASP A 28 -20.02 8.64 24.07
CA ASP A 28 -19.04 9.66 23.71
C ASP A 28 -18.08 9.89 24.89
N ARG A 29 -16.79 9.81 24.59
CA ARG A 29 -15.70 10.20 25.47
C ARG A 29 -14.70 11.01 24.65
N GLY A 30 -14.79 12.33 24.74
CA GLY A 30 -13.87 13.24 24.05
C GLY A 30 -13.89 13.09 22.54
N GLY A 31 -15.04 12.74 21.94
CA GLY A 31 -15.18 12.48 20.51
C GLY A 31 -14.88 13.70 19.61
N ALA A 32 -14.89 14.91 20.17
CA ALA A 32 -14.50 16.15 19.48
C ALA A 32 -13.02 16.53 19.69
N THR A 33 -12.26 15.78 20.50
CA THR A 33 -10.86 16.07 20.77
C THR A 33 -9.98 15.54 19.62
N PRO A 34 -9.16 16.38 18.96
CA PRO A 34 -8.23 15.92 17.94
C PRO A 34 -7.20 14.94 18.49
N SER A 35 -6.96 13.84 17.77
CA SER A 35 -6.01 12.80 18.16
C SER A 35 -5.24 12.25 16.96
N ARG A 36 -4.05 11.70 17.22
CA ARG A 36 -3.28 10.97 16.21
C ARG A 36 -4.08 9.75 15.78
N THR A 37 -4.43 9.69 14.50
CA THR A 37 -5.29 8.64 13.94
C THR A 37 -4.55 7.33 13.66
N ALA A 38 -3.21 7.38 13.57
CA ALA A 38 -2.42 6.27 13.03
C ALA A 38 -3.06 5.75 11.71
N SER A 39 -3.13 4.44 11.53
CA SER A 39 -3.74 3.82 10.35
C SER A 39 -5.24 4.06 10.19
N ALA A 40 -5.97 4.60 11.18
CA ALA A 40 -7.36 4.99 10.98
C ALA A 40 -7.51 6.09 9.91
N LEU A 41 -6.45 6.86 9.65
CA LEU A 41 -6.41 7.83 8.54
C LEU A 41 -6.70 7.19 7.18
N LYS A 42 -6.34 5.90 7.00
CA LYS A 42 -6.54 5.17 5.75
C LYS A 42 -8.02 5.09 5.35
N ILE A 43 -8.95 5.16 6.31
CA ILE A 43 -10.38 5.17 6.02
C ILE A 43 -10.74 6.44 5.23
N LEU A 44 -10.26 7.60 5.68
CA LEU A 44 -10.48 8.87 4.98
C LEU A 44 -9.77 8.88 3.62
N THR A 45 -8.53 8.40 3.57
CA THR A 45 -7.79 8.30 2.29
C THR A 45 -8.52 7.41 1.28
N ALA A 46 -9.00 6.24 1.69
CA ALA A 46 -9.73 5.31 0.84
C ALA A 46 -11.08 5.89 0.36
N ALA A 47 -11.84 6.51 1.27
CA ALA A 47 -13.09 7.17 0.91
C ALA A 47 -12.88 8.30 -0.10
N SER A 48 -11.87 9.15 0.10
CA SER A 48 -11.50 10.20 -0.84
C SER A 48 -11.06 9.66 -2.20
N ALA A 49 -10.23 8.60 -2.22
CA ALA A 49 -9.80 7.97 -3.46
C ALA A 49 -10.99 7.41 -4.24
N LEU A 50 -11.90 6.68 -3.58
CA LEU A 50 -13.11 6.16 -4.22
C LEU A 50 -14.03 7.28 -4.73
N ALA A 51 -14.18 8.36 -3.97
CA ALA A 51 -15.03 9.49 -4.36
C ALA A 51 -14.47 10.27 -5.56
N VAL A 52 -13.14 10.39 -5.66
CA VAL A 52 -12.48 11.18 -6.72
C VAL A 52 -12.20 10.35 -7.97
N LEU A 53 -11.69 9.12 -7.79
CA LEU A 53 -11.24 8.27 -8.89
C LEU A 53 -12.36 7.33 -9.38
N GLY A 54 -13.21 6.87 -8.46
CA GLY A 54 -14.19 5.81 -8.69
C GLY A 54 -13.67 4.43 -8.27
N PRO A 55 -14.56 3.44 -8.09
CA PRO A 55 -14.18 2.08 -7.70
C PRO A 55 -13.51 1.29 -8.84
N ASP A 56 -13.76 1.67 -10.10
CA ASP A 56 -13.30 0.94 -11.27
C ASP A 56 -11.99 1.49 -11.87
N THR A 57 -11.40 2.52 -11.24
CA THR A 57 -10.16 3.11 -11.73
C THR A 57 -9.08 2.05 -11.89
N ARG A 58 -8.34 2.15 -12.99
CA ARG A 58 -7.11 1.40 -13.23
C ARG A 58 -5.98 2.39 -13.41
N ILE A 59 -4.88 2.14 -12.72
CA ILE A 59 -3.66 2.93 -12.83
C ILE A 59 -2.71 2.13 -13.73
N ALA A 60 -2.26 2.74 -14.82
CA ALA A 60 -1.45 2.06 -15.83
C ALA A 60 0.04 2.31 -15.61
N THR A 61 0.85 1.30 -15.92
CA THR A 61 2.25 1.48 -16.26
C THR A 61 2.37 1.24 -17.76
N THR A 62 3.01 2.15 -18.48
CA THR A 62 3.08 2.09 -19.95
C THR A 62 4.51 2.12 -20.44
N VAL A 63 4.79 1.47 -21.56
CA VAL A 63 6.06 1.62 -22.26
C VAL A 63 5.82 2.33 -23.59
N VAL A 64 6.60 3.38 -23.85
CA VAL A 64 6.54 4.14 -25.10
C VAL A 64 7.88 4.12 -25.81
N ARG A 65 7.86 4.40 -27.12
CA ARG A 65 9.05 4.60 -27.92
C ARG A 65 9.80 5.86 -27.44
N GLY A 66 11.11 5.75 -27.26
CA GLY A 66 11.96 6.92 -26.98
C GLY A 66 12.27 7.73 -28.24
N ALA A 67 12.75 8.96 -28.05
CA ALA A 67 13.09 9.84 -29.18
C ALA A 67 14.24 9.30 -30.05
N GLU A 68 15.20 8.60 -29.43
CA GLU A 68 16.35 8.02 -30.12
C GLU A 68 16.09 6.57 -30.55
N PRO A 69 16.61 6.13 -31.70
CA PRO A 69 16.56 4.73 -32.13
C PRO A 69 17.06 3.78 -31.04
N GLY A 70 16.35 2.65 -30.85
CA GLY A 70 16.69 1.67 -29.82
C GLY A 70 16.34 2.09 -28.38
N THR A 71 15.68 3.25 -28.18
CA THR A 71 15.23 3.67 -26.84
C THR A 71 13.77 3.30 -26.59
N VAL A 72 13.49 2.82 -25.39
CA VAL A 72 12.14 2.68 -24.83
C VAL A 72 12.05 3.43 -23.49
N VAL A 73 10.87 3.94 -23.16
CA VAL A 73 10.60 4.67 -21.93
C VAL A 73 9.53 3.94 -21.14
N LEU A 74 9.85 3.46 -19.94
CA LEU A 74 8.89 2.92 -18.98
C LEU A 74 8.34 4.06 -18.14
N VAL A 75 7.07 4.37 -18.33
CA VAL A 75 6.36 5.48 -17.69
C VAL A 75 5.48 4.95 -16.57
N GLY A 76 5.78 5.38 -15.34
CA GLY A 76 5.01 5.02 -14.16
C GLY A 76 3.78 5.91 -13.98
N GLY A 77 2.59 5.31 -14.00
CA GLY A 77 1.33 6.02 -13.73
C GLY A 77 0.93 6.04 -12.26
N GLY A 78 1.74 5.47 -11.36
CA GLY A 78 1.43 5.30 -9.94
C GLY A 78 0.93 3.91 -9.55
N ASP A 79 1.02 2.93 -10.45
CA ASP A 79 0.66 1.54 -10.15
C ASP A 79 1.71 0.94 -9.21
N LEU A 80 1.30 0.69 -7.98
CA LEU A 80 2.12 0.04 -6.96
C LEU A 80 2.02 -1.49 -7.00
N THR A 81 1.19 -2.08 -7.85
CA THR A 81 0.90 -3.51 -7.86
C THR A 81 1.70 -4.30 -8.89
N LEU A 82 2.29 -3.65 -9.89
CA LEU A 82 3.16 -4.27 -10.91
C LEU A 82 4.18 -5.19 -10.26
N THR A 83 4.21 -6.47 -10.64
CA THR A 83 5.03 -7.48 -9.98
C THR A 83 6.27 -7.88 -10.78
N ARG A 84 7.36 -8.18 -10.06
CA ARG A 84 8.56 -8.82 -10.63
C ARG A 84 8.42 -10.34 -10.76
N LEU A 85 7.38 -10.93 -10.18
CA LEU A 85 7.17 -12.36 -10.26
C LEU A 85 6.88 -12.77 -11.71
N PRO A 86 7.32 -13.96 -12.16
CA PRO A 86 6.98 -14.45 -13.49
C PRO A 86 5.47 -14.56 -13.69
N SER A 87 5.02 -14.34 -14.92
CA SER A 87 3.64 -14.54 -15.35
C SER A 87 3.12 -15.92 -14.90
N GLY A 88 1.95 -15.93 -14.28
CA GLY A 88 1.34 -17.14 -13.69
C GLY A 88 1.67 -17.37 -12.20
N GLN A 89 2.45 -16.48 -11.56
CA GLN A 89 2.65 -16.49 -10.10
C GLN A 89 1.95 -15.30 -9.43
N GLU A 90 1.09 -15.56 -8.45
CA GLU A 90 0.39 -14.49 -7.74
C GLU A 90 1.33 -13.73 -6.78
N SER A 91 1.18 -12.41 -6.80
CA SER A 91 1.81 -11.52 -5.81
C SER A 91 0.91 -11.36 -4.57
N THR A 92 1.34 -10.52 -3.61
CA THR A 92 0.45 -10.08 -2.52
C THR A 92 -0.80 -9.35 -3.03
N TYR A 93 -0.69 -8.74 -4.21
CA TYR A 93 -1.78 -8.08 -4.92
C TYR A 93 -2.34 -9.04 -5.98
N ALA A 94 -3.53 -9.55 -5.72
CA ALA A 94 -4.20 -10.48 -6.63
C ALA A 94 -4.45 -9.83 -8.00
N GLY A 95 -4.11 -10.55 -9.07
CA GLY A 95 -4.29 -10.07 -10.44
C GLY A 95 -3.36 -8.91 -10.83
N ALA A 96 -2.21 -8.79 -10.17
CA ALA A 96 -1.16 -7.85 -10.55
C ALA A 96 -0.69 -8.06 -11.99
N ALA A 97 -0.38 -6.97 -12.69
CA ALA A 97 0.34 -7.03 -13.96
C ALA A 97 1.79 -7.49 -13.73
N HIS A 98 2.39 -8.16 -14.71
CA HIS A 98 3.73 -8.72 -14.60
C HIS A 98 4.75 -8.00 -15.49
N LEU A 99 5.97 -7.82 -14.99
CA LEU A 99 7.05 -7.20 -15.76
C LEU A 99 7.48 -8.03 -16.99
N ASP A 100 7.42 -9.36 -16.92
CA ASP A 100 7.78 -10.22 -18.04
C ASP A 100 6.74 -10.19 -19.16
N ASP A 101 5.45 -10.14 -18.82
CA ASP A 101 4.37 -9.90 -19.77
C ASP A 101 4.48 -8.51 -20.41
N LEU A 102 4.75 -7.47 -19.62
CA LEU A 102 5.00 -6.13 -20.15
C LEU A 102 6.18 -6.12 -21.14
N ALA A 103 7.27 -6.84 -20.84
CA ALA A 103 8.40 -6.96 -21.75
C ALA A 103 8.02 -7.68 -23.05
N ALA A 104 7.24 -8.76 -22.99
CA ALA A 104 6.75 -9.48 -24.17
C ALA A 104 5.85 -8.59 -25.05
N GLN A 105 4.97 -7.79 -24.44
CA GLN A 105 4.13 -6.82 -25.14
C GLN A 105 4.98 -5.75 -25.86
N VAL A 106 6.07 -5.29 -25.23
CA VAL A 106 6.99 -4.32 -25.85
C VAL A 106 7.69 -4.90 -27.08
N GLU A 107 8.22 -6.12 -26.98
CA GLU A 107 8.89 -6.76 -28.12
C GLU A 107 7.91 -6.98 -29.27
N ALA A 108 6.72 -7.52 -29.00
CA ALA A 108 5.68 -7.73 -30.01
C ALA A 108 5.25 -6.41 -30.69
N ALA A 109 5.05 -5.34 -29.91
CA ALA A 109 4.70 -4.03 -30.45
C ALA A 109 5.81 -3.45 -31.33
N ARG A 110 7.07 -3.67 -30.97
CA ARG A 110 8.23 -3.19 -31.74
C ARG A 110 8.46 -3.96 -33.02
N GLU A 111 8.27 -5.27 -33.01
CA GLU A 111 8.34 -6.12 -34.21
C GLU A 111 7.24 -5.75 -35.21
N ALA A 112 6.04 -5.43 -34.73
CA ALA A 112 4.91 -5.04 -35.56
C ALA A 112 5.05 -3.65 -36.20
N ASP A 113 5.86 -2.75 -35.62
CA ASP A 113 6.06 -1.39 -36.11
C ASP A 113 7.30 -1.30 -37.02
N PRO A 114 7.15 -1.00 -38.33
CA PRO A 114 8.26 -0.90 -39.28
C PRO A 114 9.36 0.09 -38.88
N ALA A 115 9.04 1.11 -38.08
CA ALA A 115 10.02 2.07 -37.62
C ALA A 115 10.89 1.56 -36.45
N THR A 116 10.57 0.40 -35.87
CA THR A 116 11.37 -0.28 -34.84
C THR A 116 11.80 -1.67 -35.19
N ALA A 117 11.14 -2.32 -36.16
CA ALA A 117 11.45 -3.67 -36.58
C ALA A 117 12.95 -3.82 -36.92
N GLY A 118 13.59 -4.84 -36.33
CA GLY A 118 15.02 -5.10 -36.49
C GLY A 118 15.95 -4.12 -35.75
N THR A 119 15.45 -3.11 -35.05
CA THR A 119 16.25 -2.20 -34.23
C THR A 119 16.29 -2.69 -32.78
N PRO A 120 17.46 -3.13 -32.27
CA PRO A 120 17.57 -3.63 -30.90
C PRO A 120 17.27 -2.52 -29.88
N ILE A 121 16.71 -2.90 -28.74
CA ILE A 121 16.63 -2.01 -27.58
C ILE A 121 18.04 -1.87 -26.98
N THR A 122 18.58 -0.66 -27.00
CA THR A 122 19.90 -0.33 -26.45
C THR A 122 19.81 0.56 -25.21
N ARG A 123 18.63 1.15 -24.96
CA ARG A 123 18.42 2.07 -23.85
C ARG A 123 17.00 1.94 -23.29
N LEU A 124 16.92 1.77 -21.97
CA LEU A 124 15.70 1.90 -21.19
C LEU A 124 15.75 3.20 -20.38
N VAL A 125 14.73 4.04 -20.53
CA VAL A 125 14.53 5.24 -19.71
C VAL A 125 13.40 4.97 -18.73
N LEU A 126 13.58 5.35 -17.47
CA LEU A 126 12.54 5.27 -16.44
C LEU A 126 11.97 6.66 -16.22
N ASP A 127 10.68 6.82 -16.51
CA ASP A 127 9.94 8.04 -16.24
C ASP A 127 9.03 7.84 -15.02
N ALA A 128 9.45 8.42 -13.90
CA ALA A 128 8.69 8.47 -12.65
C ALA A 128 8.19 9.88 -12.32
N SER A 129 8.16 10.78 -13.32
CA SER A 129 7.96 12.22 -13.13
C SER A 129 6.51 12.64 -12.83
N LEU A 130 5.55 11.73 -12.94
CA LEU A 130 4.14 12.00 -12.64
C LEU A 130 3.95 12.55 -11.21
N TYR A 131 4.72 12.04 -10.26
CA TYR A 131 4.76 12.59 -8.90
C TYR A 131 5.90 13.60 -8.79
N SER A 132 5.63 14.71 -8.12
CA SER A 132 6.63 15.74 -7.82
C SER A 132 6.78 15.92 -6.30
N GLY A 133 7.86 16.55 -5.89
CA GLY A 133 8.20 16.75 -4.48
C GLY A 133 9.04 15.61 -3.89
N GLU A 134 9.14 15.59 -2.57
CA GLU A 134 9.95 14.62 -1.84
C GLU A 134 9.26 13.24 -1.84
N SER A 135 10.00 12.19 -2.19
CA SER A 135 9.52 10.80 -2.11
C SER A 135 9.45 10.28 -0.67
N TRP A 136 10.06 11.00 0.28
CA TRP A 136 10.07 10.71 1.71
C TRP A 136 9.58 11.91 2.50
N GLN A 137 8.67 11.71 3.45
CA GLN A 137 8.27 12.79 4.35
C GLN A 137 9.39 13.05 5.38
N PRO A 138 9.97 14.26 5.48
CA PRO A 138 11.18 14.52 6.30
C PRO A 138 11.07 14.23 7.80
N SER A 139 9.87 14.27 8.36
CA SER A 139 9.57 13.96 9.77
C SER A 139 9.42 12.46 10.04
N TRP A 140 9.36 11.61 9.01
CA TRP A 140 9.31 10.17 9.19
C TRP A 140 10.67 9.61 9.52
N ASN A 141 10.70 8.67 10.48
CA ASN A 141 11.93 8.00 10.87
C ASN A 141 12.39 7.06 9.74
N ARG A 142 13.65 7.16 9.32
CA ARG A 142 14.22 6.32 8.24
C ARG A 142 14.23 4.83 8.59
N THR A 143 14.20 4.45 9.88
CA THR A 143 14.08 3.04 10.30
C THR A 143 12.82 2.36 9.75
N GLU A 144 11.74 3.11 9.53
CA GLU A 144 10.46 2.58 9.04
C GLU A 144 10.59 1.99 7.61
N GLN A 145 11.58 2.46 6.83
CA GLN A 145 11.93 1.87 5.53
C GLN A 145 12.48 0.45 5.70
N VAL A 146 13.35 0.27 6.69
CA VAL A 146 13.99 -1.01 7.00
C VAL A 146 12.99 -2.00 7.61
N ASP A 147 12.07 -1.48 8.43
CA ASP A 147 11.00 -2.29 9.02
C ASP A 147 9.95 -2.75 7.99
N GLY A 148 9.90 -2.07 6.85
CA GLY A 148 9.32 -2.58 5.60
C GLY A 148 7.84 -2.25 5.40
N TYR A 149 7.35 -1.16 5.98
CA TYR A 149 5.96 -0.70 5.82
C TYR A 149 5.84 0.77 5.37
N MET A 150 6.96 1.47 5.17
CA MET A 150 7.01 2.83 4.62
C MET A 150 8.11 2.94 3.57
N PRO A 151 7.81 2.77 2.28
CA PRO A 151 8.81 3.00 1.25
C PRO A 151 8.88 4.46 0.80
N GLU A 152 9.90 4.76 0.01
CA GLU A 152 9.89 5.95 -0.86
C GLU A 152 8.68 5.86 -1.80
N ILE A 153 7.94 6.96 -1.94
CA ILE A 153 6.77 7.04 -2.81
C ILE A 153 7.19 7.63 -4.15
N THR A 154 7.04 6.84 -5.22
CA THR A 154 7.37 7.22 -6.60
C THR A 154 6.24 6.80 -7.53
N ALA A 155 6.13 7.43 -8.70
CA ALA A 155 5.11 7.05 -9.68
C ALA A 155 5.41 5.72 -10.39
N LEU A 156 6.65 5.23 -10.29
CA LEU A 156 7.09 3.94 -10.82
C LEU A 156 7.56 3.07 -9.66
N GLN A 157 6.80 2.02 -9.34
CA GLN A 157 7.10 1.06 -8.28
C GLN A 157 6.85 -0.37 -8.75
N VAL A 158 7.49 -1.32 -8.07
CA VAL A 158 7.32 -2.75 -8.30
C VAL A 158 7.05 -3.43 -6.96
N ASP A 159 6.01 -4.26 -6.90
CA ASP A 159 5.55 -5.00 -5.72
C ASP A 159 5.29 -4.08 -4.50
N ALA A 160 4.87 -2.84 -4.71
CA ALA A 160 4.79 -1.80 -3.68
C ALA A 160 6.06 -1.69 -2.84
N THR A 161 7.22 -1.97 -3.47
CA THR A 161 8.54 -2.11 -2.83
C THR A 161 8.57 -3.10 -1.65
N ALA A 162 7.65 -4.07 -1.66
CA ALA A 162 7.62 -5.17 -0.70
C ALA A 162 8.97 -5.87 -0.67
N ARG A 163 9.43 -6.12 0.55
CA ARG A 163 10.74 -6.66 0.86
C ARG A 163 11.09 -7.84 -0.05
N THR A 164 12.33 -7.87 -0.52
CA THR A 164 12.98 -9.08 -1.05
C THR A 164 13.31 -10.10 0.06
N ARG A 165 13.02 -9.78 1.32
CA ARG A 165 13.25 -10.61 2.50
C ARG A 165 11.94 -10.86 3.25
N PRO A 166 11.62 -12.12 3.63
CA PRO A 166 10.39 -12.42 4.37
C PRO A 166 10.30 -11.63 5.69
N PRO A 167 9.09 -11.25 6.13
CA PRO A 167 8.91 -10.63 7.43
C PRO A 167 9.47 -11.55 8.53
N PRO A 168 10.03 -11.00 9.63
CA PRO A 168 10.35 -11.83 10.79
C PRO A 168 9.09 -12.58 11.24
N PRO A 169 9.22 -13.83 11.72
CA PRO A 169 8.07 -14.56 12.24
C PRO A 169 7.39 -13.71 13.33
N PRO A 170 6.05 -13.77 13.45
CA PRO A 170 5.35 -13.02 14.49
C PRO A 170 6.01 -13.36 15.83
N SER A 171 6.50 -12.32 16.52
CA SER A 171 7.08 -12.49 17.84
C SER A 171 6.02 -13.14 18.73
N ALA A 172 6.46 -14.10 19.54
CA ALA A 172 5.62 -14.89 20.45
C ALA A 172 5.07 -14.06 21.63
N ALA A 173 4.43 -12.92 21.35
CA ALA A 173 3.75 -12.06 22.31
C ALA A 173 2.23 -12.00 22.11
N ALA A 174 1.66 -12.73 21.15
CA ALA A 174 0.20 -12.84 20.95
C ALA A 174 -0.47 -13.98 21.76
N THR A 175 0.27 -14.70 22.59
CA THR A 175 -0.29 -15.72 23.49
C THR A 175 0.04 -15.41 24.94
N ARG A 176 -0.81 -14.60 25.59
CA ARG A 176 -1.31 -14.78 26.97
C ARG A 176 -2.13 -13.56 27.42
N SER A 177 -3.38 -13.54 27.00
CA SER A 177 -4.45 -12.80 27.70
C SER A 177 -5.77 -13.55 27.54
N VAL A 178 -5.84 -14.75 28.10
CA VAL A 178 -7.13 -15.36 28.45
C VAL A 178 -7.02 -15.86 29.88
N GLY A 179 -7.81 -15.26 30.76
CA GLY A 179 -7.85 -15.56 32.18
C GLY A 179 -8.25 -17.01 32.43
N ARG A 180 -7.51 -17.67 33.32
CA ARG A 180 -7.94 -18.93 33.92
C ARG A 180 -8.53 -18.61 35.30
N VAL A 181 -9.85 -18.52 35.35
CA VAL A 181 -10.61 -18.72 36.60
C VAL A 181 -10.23 -20.09 37.14
N ARG A 182 -9.63 -20.14 38.33
CA ARG A 182 -9.37 -21.38 39.04
C ARG A 182 -10.27 -21.42 40.27
N ARG A 183 -11.28 -22.29 40.21
CA ARG A 183 -12.13 -22.66 41.34
C ARG A 183 -11.27 -23.30 42.43
N SER A 184 -11.53 -22.93 43.68
CA SER A 184 -11.08 -23.67 44.86
C SER A 184 -11.68 -25.08 44.87
N PRO A 185 -10.99 -26.04 45.49
CA PRO A 185 -11.68 -27.02 46.31
C PRO A 185 -11.22 -26.94 47.77
N ARG A 186 -12.20 -27.11 48.65
CA ARG A 186 -12.06 -27.41 50.07
C ARG A 186 -11.40 -28.78 50.26
N SER A 187 -10.48 -28.86 51.20
CA SER A 187 -10.46 -29.77 52.36
C SER A 187 -9.19 -29.49 53.14
#